data_AF-A0A9D7RB48-F1
#
_entry.id   AF-A0A9D7RB48-F1
#
_cell.length_a   1.000
_cell.length_b   1.000
_cell.length_c   1.000
_cell.angle_alpha   90.00
_cell.angle_beta   90.00
_cell.angle_gamma   90.00
#
_symmetry.space_group_name_H-M   'P 1'
#
loop_
_entity.id
_entity.type
_entity.pdbx_description
1 polymer ?
#
loop_
_entity_poly.entity_id
_entity_poly.type
_entity_poly.pdbx_seq_one_letter_code
_entity_poly.pdbx_strand_id
1 'polypeptide(L)'
;MEALPRLSARAARSALAFVLALQGVAAAQDALHLEAVLGGDPPARTTHGVAWWRSSALKSSNAGDEVVLRAGEWIEAPIALPYARASAALHAGFDLEIEGVGVLRAELRDAEGVCDAVEIALDADGSRHRTPHAAPRSPRPRVQLRLELRSGEIALRRIGLAVAWPAVDEAALRALVERELAFLGVALEGARDADGAQATSFFTRRIDPASGAAVDRVAAGHHPYFDALLLLHEHSPQPWIETRVRAQLVDLLRHGWNARTGLPQLWDGERDLALADRALDPRGALAFAMSCARSLELSPPERSALLQRFARAARTLRAAQAPDGTWPAVLVPGSGQPAAEAPQIRALRTARLVAELERACGAEPNAEAALACLASLELEWHWPGTPERPDPGFDDAFGLLGADAAALARLTGAAPFARFFREAAARYEELWLRSREAGGSNAPDQVRAMLLLLDDASDEEARARRARLALWSFRDLARTTQLADGRFADVTAVHFEPRLHLPVGDLQGVPFHLVRLGARLLQEHTLGEFAHAELRAILAQALLALEPRRGRAGFGNGAAGFADGGRLFQALAELRVSLR
;
A
#
# COMPACT_ATOMS: atom_id res chain seq x y z
N MET A 1 -10.85 -38.09 -21.27
CA MET A 1 -9.81 -38.45 -20.27
C MET A 1 -8.66 -37.49 -20.43
N GLU A 2 -8.89 -36.30 -19.89
CA GLU A 2 -8.13 -35.07 -20.12
C GLU A 2 -6.80 -35.07 -19.36
N ALA A 3 -5.82 -34.42 -19.97
CA ALA A 3 -4.47 -34.28 -19.48
C ALA A 3 -4.41 -33.26 -18.33
N LEU A 4 -4.19 -33.74 -17.10
CA LEU A 4 -3.66 -32.93 -16.01
C LEU A 4 -2.20 -32.55 -16.33
N PRO A 5 -1.78 -31.28 -16.21
CA PRO A 5 -0.39 -30.90 -16.43
C PRO A 5 0.49 -31.50 -15.34
N ARG A 6 1.55 -32.20 -15.75
CA ARG A 6 2.58 -32.75 -14.87
C ARG A 6 3.29 -31.60 -14.15
N LEU A 7 2.90 -31.31 -12.92
CA LEU A 7 3.68 -30.47 -12.01
C LEU A 7 5.11 -31.02 -11.96
N SER A 8 6.10 -30.14 -12.17
CA SER A 8 7.50 -30.54 -12.11
C SER A 8 7.82 -31.12 -10.73
N ALA A 9 8.76 -32.07 -10.64
CA ALA A 9 9.17 -32.66 -9.37
C ALA A 9 9.64 -31.61 -8.34
N ARG A 10 10.04 -30.42 -8.80
CA ARG A 10 10.35 -29.25 -7.97
C ARG A 10 9.07 -28.61 -7.39
N ALA A 11 8.04 -28.41 -8.21
CA ALA A 11 6.74 -27.91 -7.75
C ALA A 11 6.04 -28.89 -6.80
N ALA A 12 6.16 -30.20 -7.05
CA ALA A 12 5.63 -31.24 -6.16
C ALA A 12 6.38 -31.29 -4.81
N ARG A 13 7.71 -31.10 -4.80
CA ARG A 13 8.49 -30.97 -3.56
C ARG A 13 8.19 -29.68 -2.81
N SER A 14 7.99 -28.56 -3.51
CA SER A 14 7.53 -27.30 -2.91
C SER A 14 6.12 -27.42 -2.33
N ALA A 15 5.21 -28.15 -3.00
CA ALA A 15 3.86 -28.42 -2.50
C ALA A 15 3.86 -29.35 -1.28
N LEU A 16 4.74 -30.37 -1.25
CA LEU A 16 4.89 -31.27 -0.10
C LEU A 16 5.56 -30.58 1.10
N ALA A 17 6.62 -29.80 0.87
CA ALA A 17 7.21 -28.94 1.90
C ALA A 17 6.21 -27.90 2.41
N PHE A 18 5.29 -27.44 1.56
CA PHE A 18 4.19 -26.55 1.92
C PHE A 18 3.08 -27.22 2.73
N VAL A 19 2.67 -28.45 2.42
CA VAL A 19 1.74 -29.21 3.27
C VAL A 19 2.36 -29.47 4.64
N LEU A 20 3.66 -29.79 4.69
CA LEU A 20 4.40 -29.98 5.94
C LEU A 20 4.62 -28.65 6.69
N ALA A 21 4.81 -27.52 5.99
CA ALA A 21 4.91 -26.19 6.60
C ALA A 21 3.56 -25.67 7.09
N LEU A 22 2.45 -25.94 6.37
CA LEU A 22 1.10 -25.64 6.86
C LEU A 22 0.72 -26.53 8.04
N GLN A 23 1.13 -27.81 8.03
CA GLN A 23 1.00 -28.68 9.19
C GLN A 23 1.91 -28.22 10.35
N GLY A 24 3.08 -27.63 10.07
CA GLY A 24 3.95 -27.00 11.06
C GLY A 24 3.40 -25.69 11.64
N VAL A 25 2.79 -24.84 10.80
CA VAL A 25 2.10 -23.60 11.22
C VAL A 25 0.81 -23.91 11.98
N ALA A 26 0.14 -25.03 11.66
CA ALA A 26 -1.03 -25.53 12.40
C ALA A 26 -0.67 -26.34 13.66
N ALA A 27 0.58 -26.82 13.79
CA ALA A 27 1.06 -27.58 14.93
C ALA A 27 1.93 -26.78 15.91
N ALA A 28 2.29 -25.53 15.58
CA ALA A 28 2.95 -24.62 16.50
C ALA A 28 1.97 -24.24 17.62
N GLN A 29 2.26 -24.74 18.84
CA GLN A 29 1.55 -24.41 20.08
C GLN A 29 1.76 -22.95 20.53
N ASP A 30 2.50 -22.16 19.76
CA ASP A 30 2.79 -20.75 20.04
C ASP A 30 1.84 -19.85 19.23
N ALA A 31 0.65 -19.62 19.78
CA ALA A 31 -0.24 -18.58 19.30
C ALA A 31 0.29 -17.22 19.76
N LEU A 32 0.48 -16.28 18.83
CA LEU A 32 0.67 -14.88 19.19
C LEU A 32 -0.69 -14.34 19.65
N HIS A 33 -0.84 -14.08 20.95
CA HIS A 33 -1.96 -13.33 21.47
C HIS A 33 -1.73 -11.86 21.11
N LEU A 34 -2.13 -11.51 19.89
CA LEU A 34 -2.35 -10.12 19.58
C LEU A 34 -3.56 -9.70 20.40
N GLU A 35 -3.36 -8.80 21.38
CA GLU A 35 -4.36 -7.77 21.62
C GLU A 35 -4.57 -7.17 20.24
N ALA A 36 -5.60 -7.68 19.57
CA ALA A 36 -5.89 -7.46 18.17
C ALA A 36 -5.62 -6.00 17.93
N VAL A 37 -4.88 -5.68 16.88
CA VAL A 37 -5.16 -4.73 15.79
C VAL A 37 -6.39 -3.77 15.98
N LEU A 38 -6.74 -3.43 17.22
CA LEU A 38 -8.04 -3.15 17.85
C LEU A 38 -7.85 -2.82 19.35
N GLY A 39 -7.59 -1.55 19.61
CA GLY A 39 -7.46 -1.04 20.97
C GLY A 39 -6.23 -0.17 21.05
N GLY A 40 -6.30 1.00 20.44
CA GLY A 40 -5.71 2.12 21.16
C GLY A 40 -6.43 2.26 22.49
N ASP A 41 -5.86 3.01 23.43
CA ASP A 41 -6.60 3.45 24.61
C ASP A 41 -8.00 3.91 24.18
N PRO A 42 -9.06 3.55 24.93
CA PRO A 42 -10.37 4.10 24.65
C PRO A 42 -10.26 5.62 24.68
N PRO A 43 -11.15 6.27 23.94
CA PRO A 43 -11.10 7.69 23.65
C PRO A 43 -10.67 8.54 24.85
N ALA A 44 -9.55 9.25 24.77
CA ALA A 44 -9.46 10.54 25.44
C ALA A 44 -10.51 11.44 24.76
N ARG A 45 -11.43 12.06 25.53
CA ARG A 45 -12.46 12.93 24.94
C ARG A 45 -11.79 14.07 24.20
N THR A 46 -11.80 14.01 22.89
CA THR A 46 -11.80 15.21 22.07
C THR A 46 -13.26 15.56 21.78
N THR A 47 -13.56 16.86 21.64
CA THR A 47 -14.92 17.41 21.37
C THR A 47 -15.57 16.92 20.08
N HIS A 48 -14.90 16.01 19.37
CA HIS A 48 -15.32 15.39 18.13
C HIS A 48 -15.07 13.89 18.28
N GLY A 49 -16.15 13.10 18.30
CA GLY A 49 -16.14 11.70 18.69
C GLY A 49 -15.00 10.86 18.13
N VAL A 50 -14.48 9.94 18.94
CA VAL A 50 -13.31 9.14 18.56
C VAL A 50 -13.74 7.96 17.69
N ALA A 51 -13.31 8.01 16.44
CA ALA A 51 -13.83 7.26 15.29
C ALA A 51 -13.26 5.85 15.04
N TRP A 52 -12.94 5.05 16.06
CA TRP A 52 -12.87 3.58 15.89
C TRP A 52 -14.12 2.84 16.36
N TRP A 53 -14.98 3.60 17.02
CA TRP A 53 -16.19 3.12 17.63
C TRP A 53 -17.34 3.94 17.05
N ARG A 54 -18.26 3.29 16.33
CA ARG A 54 -19.60 3.87 16.18
C ARG A 54 -20.23 3.88 17.55
N SER A 55 -20.81 4.98 17.99
CA SER A 55 -21.46 5.02 19.29
C SER A 55 -22.77 5.78 19.25
N SER A 56 -23.74 5.34 20.05
CA SER A 56 -24.94 6.11 20.34
C SER A 56 -24.75 7.15 21.45
N ALA A 57 -23.70 7.04 22.27
CA ALA A 57 -23.41 7.89 23.43
C ALA A 57 -22.73 9.22 23.06
N LEU A 58 -22.06 9.30 21.90
CA LEU A 58 -21.22 10.42 21.48
C LEU A 58 -21.98 11.72 21.13
N LYS A 59 -23.30 11.78 21.31
CA LYS A 59 -24.11 12.98 21.02
C LYS A 59 -24.25 13.97 22.19
N SER A 60 -23.79 13.68 23.42
CA SER A 60 -24.15 14.53 24.57
C SER A 60 -23.25 14.47 25.83
N SER A 61 -21.94 14.77 25.76
CA SER A 61 -21.18 14.98 27.01
C SER A 61 -20.02 15.98 26.90
N ASN A 62 -19.83 16.76 27.97
CA ASN A 62 -18.72 17.72 28.17
C ASN A 62 -17.41 16.99 28.51
N ALA A 63 -16.26 17.63 28.32
CA ALA A 63 -14.87 17.11 28.37
C ALA A 63 -14.44 16.25 29.60
N GLY A 64 -13.52 15.28 29.37
CA GLY A 64 -12.94 14.31 30.34
C GLY A 64 -12.50 12.96 29.69
N ASP A 65 -11.37 12.35 30.05
CA ASP A 65 -10.68 11.27 29.29
C ASP A 65 -11.35 9.87 29.21
N GLU A 66 -12.64 9.73 29.51
CA GLU A 66 -13.31 8.41 29.61
C GLU A 66 -14.60 8.33 28.77
N VAL A 67 -14.78 7.21 28.05
CA VAL A 67 -16.05 6.86 27.38
C VAL A 67 -17.02 6.34 28.43
N VAL A 68 -18.02 7.16 28.74
CA VAL A 68 -19.10 6.77 29.63
C VAL A 68 -20.26 6.26 28.78
N LEU A 69 -20.65 5.00 28.98
CA LEU A 69 -21.88 4.43 28.44
C LEU A 69 -22.98 4.48 29.51
N ARG A 70 -24.18 4.85 29.08
CA ARG A 70 -25.41 4.77 29.87
C ARG A 70 -26.33 3.67 29.36
N ALA A 71 -27.29 3.27 30.18
CA ALA A 71 -28.26 2.25 29.80
C ALA A 71 -28.93 2.57 28.45
N GLY A 72 -28.88 1.61 27.53
CA GLY A 72 -29.36 1.73 26.15
C GLY A 72 -28.33 2.28 25.16
N GLU A 73 -27.16 2.73 25.63
CA GLU A 73 -26.08 3.19 24.78
C GLU A 73 -25.13 2.05 24.39
N TRP A 74 -24.49 2.21 23.23
CA TRP A 74 -23.57 1.23 22.67
C TRP A 74 -22.38 1.88 21.98
N ILE A 75 -21.32 1.09 21.82
CA ILE A 75 -20.17 1.33 20.96
C ILE A 75 -19.90 0.12 20.05
N GLU A 76 -19.37 0.32 18.84
CA GLU A 76 -19.09 -0.75 17.86
C GLU A 76 -17.82 -0.48 17.06
N ALA A 77 -16.92 -1.47 16.94
CA ALA A 77 -15.67 -1.37 16.17
C ALA A 77 -15.51 -2.54 15.17
N PRO A 78 -15.01 -2.30 13.94
CA PRO A 78 -14.65 -3.36 13.01
C PRO A 78 -13.37 -4.09 13.48
N ILE A 79 -13.25 -5.36 13.16
CA ILE A 79 -12.19 -6.26 13.61
C ILE A 79 -11.69 -7.08 12.43
N ALA A 80 -10.40 -7.03 12.13
CA ALA A 80 -9.79 -7.99 11.22
C ALA A 80 -9.40 -9.27 11.97
N LEU A 81 -9.78 -10.42 11.41
CA LEU A 81 -9.41 -11.74 11.93
C LEU A 81 -8.45 -12.45 10.95
N PRO A 82 -7.65 -13.42 11.42
CA PRO A 82 -6.83 -14.24 10.53
C PRO A 82 -7.65 -14.89 9.41
N TYR A 83 -7.03 -15.07 8.26
CA TYR A 83 -7.64 -15.73 7.12
C TYR A 83 -7.84 -17.23 7.42
N ALA A 84 -9.10 -17.64 7.60
CA ALA A 84 -9.52 -18.89 8.24
C ALA A 84 -9.10 -20.20 7.54
N ARG A 85 -8.49 -20.19 6.34
CA ARG A 85 -7.98 -21.44 5.73
C ARG A 85 -6.80 -22.05 6.50
N ALA A 86 -6.13 -21.28 7.37
CA ALA A 86 -4.98 -21.72 8.14
C ALA A 86 -5.27 -22.13 9.59
N SER A 87 -6.52 -22.01 10.09
CA SER A 87 -6.84 -22.41 11.47
C SER A 87 -8.27 -22.93 11.59
N ALA A 88 -8.39 -24.21 11.97
CA ALA A 88 -9.67 -24.84 12.31
C ALA A 88 -10.17 -24.46 13.73
N ALA A 89 -9.42 -23.65 14.48
CA ALA A 89 -9.83 -23.17 15.80
C ALA A 89 -9.23 -21.79 16.08
N LEU A 90 -9.95 -20.74 15.70
CA LEU A 90 -9.68 -19.41 16.25
C LEU A 90 -10.24 -19.40 17.68
N HIS A 91 -9.37 -19.52 18.68
CA HIS A 91 -9.70 -19.10 20.04
C HIS A 91 -9.60 -17.58 20.10
N ALA A 92 -10.75 -16.92 20.13
CA ALA A 92 -10.84 -15.47 20.39
C ALA A 92 -11.30 -15.28 21.83
N GLY A 93 -10.57 -14.48 22.61
CA GLY A 93 -10.98 -14.06 23.94
C GLY A 93 -11.02 -12.53 24.00
N PHE A 94 -11.97 -11.96 24.72
CA PHE A 94 -12.00 -10.50 24.94
C PHE A 94 -11.30 -10.18 26.26
N ASP A 95 -10.58 -9.07 26.28
CA ASP A 95 -9.98 -8.49 27.47
C ASP A 95 -10.51 -7.07 27.61
N LEU A 96 -11.41 -6.87 28.56
CA LEU A 96 -12.06 -5.59 28.80
C LEU A 96 -11.63 -5.06 30.17
N GLU A 97 -11.22 -3.80 30.22
CA GLU A 97 -10.97 -3.08 31.46
C GLU A 97 -12.04 -1.99 31.59
N ILE A 98 -12.91 -2.17 32.58
CA ILE A 98 -14.14 -1.40 32.71
C ILE A 98 -14.26 -0.95 34.16
N GLU A 99 -14.73 0.27 34.38
CA GLU A 99 -15.09 0.78 35.70
C GLU A 99 -16.56 1.19 35.71
N GLY A 100 -17.31 0.78 36.71
CA GLY A 100 -18.70 1.22 36.92
C GLY A 100 -19.68 0.07 37.07
N VAL A 101 -20.92 0.42 37.40
CA VAL A 101 -21.96 -0.55 37.79
C VAL A 101 -22.93 -0.73 36.64
N GLY A 102 -23.17 -1.98 36.24
CA GLY A 102 -24.13 -2.26 35.20
C GLY A 102 -24.08 -3.67 34.63
N VAL A 103 -24.83 -3.85 33.54
CA VAL A 103 -24.79 -5.07 32.74
C VAL A 103 -24.37 -4.71 31.33
N LEU A 104 -23.16 -5.08 30.95
CA LEU A 104 -22.62 -4.86 29.62
C LEU A 104 -22.83 -6.10 28.77
N ARG A 105 -23.39 -5.92 27.58
CA ARG A 105 -23.47 -6.98 26.58
C ARG A 105 -22.42 -6.77 25.50
N ALA A 106 -21.50 -7.71 25.38
CA ALA A 106 -20.50 -7.73 24.31
C ALA A 106 -20.91 -8.72 23.23
N GLU A 107 -21.01 -8.27 21.99
CA GLU A 107 -21.39 -9.09 20.83
C GLU A 107 -20.32 -9.06 19.76
N LEU A 108 -20.00 -10.24 19.23
CA LEU A 108 -19.29 -10.41 17.97
C LEU A 108 -20.28 -10.61 16.85
N ARG A 109 -20.17 -9.82 15.79
CA ARG A 109 -21.02 -9.91 14.61
C ARG A 109 -20.19 -10.07 13.36
N ASP A 110 -20.56 -10.96 12.46
CA ASP A 110 -20.01 -11.03 11.11
C ASP A 110 -21.11 -10.79 10.06
N ALA A 111 -20.79 -11.02 8.79
CA ALA A 111 -21.75 -10.85 7.69
C ALA A 111 -23.00 -11.76 7.77
N GLU A 112 -22.97 -12.82 8.58
CA GLU A 112 -24.09 -13.75 8.80
C GLU A 112 -24.87 -13.45 10.09
N GLY A 113 -24.45 -12.45 10.87
CA GLY A 113 -25.12 -12.01 12.09
C GLY A 113 -24.25 -12.18 13.34
N VAL A 114 -24.90 -12.34 14.50
CA VAL A 114 -24.20 -12.50 15.79
C VAL A 114 -23.50 -13.87 15.81
N CYS A 115 -22.18 -13.85 15.90
CA CYS A 115 -21.34 -15.04 16.07
C CYS A 115 -21.30 -15.48 17.53
N ASP A 116 -21.25 -14.50 18.44
CA ASP A 116 -21.16 -14.71 19.88
C ASP A 116 -21.72 -13.50 20.63
N ALA A 117 -22.23 -13.74 21.83
CA ALA A 117 -22.72 -12.69 22.72
C ALA A 117 -22.52 -13.10 24.19
N VAL A 118 -21.98 -12.20 24.99
CA VAL A 118 -21.80 -12.40 26.44
C VAL A 118 -22.36 -11.23 27.22
N GLU A 119 -23.00 -11.53 28.35
CA GLU A 119 -23.41 -10.54 29.33
C GLU A 119 -22.44 -10.55 30.50
N ILE A 120 -21.96 -9.36 30.85
CA ILE A 120 -20.96 -9.12 31.87
C ILE A 120 -21.62 -8.25 32.92
N ALA A 121 -21.83 -8.81 34.11
CA ALA A 121 -22.21 -8.03 35.28
C ALA A 121 -20.96 -7.29 35.79
N LEU A 122 -21.11 -5.98 35.99
CA LEU A 122 -20.04 -5.08 36.38
C LEU A 122 -20.40 -4.44 37.71
N ASP A 123 -19.41 -4.42 38.61
CA ASP A 123 -19.50 -3.80 39.93
C ASP A 123 -18.65 -2.52 39.96
N ALA A 124 -18.84 -1.66 40.96
CA ALA A 124 -18.22 -0.35 41.04
C ALA A 124 -16.68 -0.37 41.13
N ASP A 125 -16.10 -1.53 41.45
CA ASP A 125 -14.66 -1.71 41.54
C ASP A 125 -14.12 -1.90 40.12
N GLY A 126 -13.20 -1.05 39.66
CA GLY A 126 -12.61 -1.07 38.31
C GLY A 126 -11.98 -2.41 37.93
N SER A 127 -12.81 -3.37 37.54
CA SER A 127 -12.49 -4.77 37.37
C SER A 127 -12.05 -5.04 35.94
N ARG A 128 -10.93 -5.77 35.82
CA ARG A 128 -10.49 -6.33 34.54
C ARG A 128 -11.26 -7.62 34.28
N HIS A 129 -12.11 -7.61 33.27
CA HIS A 129 -12.87 -8.77 32.84
C HIS A 129 -12.21 -9.39 31.61
N ARG A 130 -11.62 -10.57 31.80
CA ARG A 130 -11.19 -11.42 30.70
C ARG A 130 -12.15 -12.59 30.58
N THR A 131 -12.83 -12.67 29.45
CA THR A 131 -13.73 -13.79 29.17
C THR A 131 -13.14 -14.62 28.04
N PRO A 132 -12.56 -15.81 28.33
CA PRO A 132 -12.16 -16.73 27.27
C PRO A 132 -13.42 -17.27 26.59
N HIS A 133 -13.48 -17.19 25.27
CA HIS A 133 -14.65 -17.63 24.51
C HIS A 133 -14.31 -18.72 23.49
N ALA A 134 -15.17 -19.74 23.44
CA ALA A 134 -15.31 -20.63 22.31
C ALA A 134 -16.62 -20.26 21.63
N ALA A 135 -16.55 -19.38 20.62
CA ALA A 135 -17.74 -18.92 19.92
C ALA A 135 -18.54 -20.12 19.38
N PRO A 136 -19.89 -20.11 19.49
CA PRO A 136 -20.74 -21.21 19.02
C PRO A 136 -20.54 -21.55 17.54
N ARG A 137 -20.09 -20.57 16.75
CA ARG A 137 -19.67 -20.68 15.37
C ARG A 137 -18.34 -19.96 15.18
N SER A 138 -17.43 -20.55 14.41
CA SER A 138 -16.22 -19.85 13.97
C SER A 138 -16.59 -18.58 13.19
N PRO A 139 -16.20 -17.38 13.67
CA PRO A 139 -16.54 -16.14 12.99
C PRO A 139 -15.93 -16.11 11.59
N ARG A 140 -16.64 -15.49 10.63
CA ARG A 140 -16.03 -15.18 9.33
C ARG A 140 -14.88 -14.20 9.50
N PRO A 141 -13.88 -14.25 8.59
CA PRO A 141 -12.83 -13.25 8.56
C PRO A 141 -13.46 -11.86 8.35
N ARG A 142 -13.16 -10.94 9.26
CA ARG A 142 -13.84 -9.65 9.50
C ARG A 142 -15.11 -9.76 10.35
N VAL A 143 -15.02 -9.22 11.56
CA VAL A 143 -16.16 -9.12 12.51
C VAL A 143 -16.33 -7.68 13.00
N GLN A 144 -17.41 -7.42 13.71
CA GLN A 144 -17.68 -6.20 14.44
C GLN A 144 -17.86 -6.58 15.91
N LEU A 145 -17.13 -5.91 16.80
CA LEU A 145 -17.38 -5.98 18.23
C LEU A 145 -18.32 -4.85 18.62
N ARG A 146 -19.47 -5.20 19.17
CA ARG A 146 -20.45 -4.25 19.71
C ARG A 146 -20.52 -4.42 21.22
N LEU A 147 -20.31 -3.35 21.97
CA LEU A 147 -20.52 -3.30 23.41
C LEU A 147 -21.77 -2.44 23.68
N GLU A 148 -22.78 -3.00 24.33
CA GLU A 148 -24.06 -2.33 24.62
C GLU A 148 -24.38 -2.43 26.10
N LEU A 149 -24.54 -1.28 26.77
CA LEU A 149 -24.87 -1.25 28.18
C LEU A 149 -26.40 -1.42 28.35
N ARG A 150 -26.80 -2.49 29.03
CA ARG A 150 -28.20 -2.83 29.28
C ARG A 150 -28.79 -2.08 30.47
N SER A 151 -27.98 -1.85 31.50
CA SER A 151 -28.37 -1.15 32.72
C SER A 151 -27.18 -0.47 33.37
N GLY A 152 -27.43 0.61 34.12
CA GLY A 152 -26.41 1.32 34.87
C GLY A 152 -25.63 2.36 34.07
N GLU A 153 -24.43 2.67 34.53
CA GLU A 153 -23.48 3.59 33.91
C GLU A 153 -22.07 3.04 34.09
N ILE A 154 -21.29 2.98 33.00
CA ILE A 154 -19.92 2.46 33.01
C ILE A 154 -18.98 3.43 32.29
N ALA A 155 -17.79 3.62 32.84
CA ALA A 155 -16.65 4.23 32.20
C ALA A 155 -15.75 3.13 31.60
N LEU A 156 -15.56 3.18 30.29
CA LEU A 156 -14.68 2.25 29.58
C LEU A 156 -13.26 2.81 29.56
N ARG A 157 -12.32 2.06 30.17
CA ARG A 157 -10.91 2.45 30.30
C ARG A 157 -9.94 1.67 29.43
N ARG A 158 -10.28 0.43 29.06
CA ARG A 158 -9.57 -0.30 28.00
C ARG A 158 -10.46 -1.33 27.34
N ILE A 159 -10.33 -1.46 26.02
CA ILE A 159 -10.98 -2.51 25.26
C ILE A 159 -9.94 -3.19 24.39
N GLY A 160 -9.70 -4.47 24.64
CA GLY A 160 -8.86 -5.33 23.83
C GLY A 160 -9.61 -6.60 23.41
N LEU A 161 -9.31 -7.08 22.21
CA LEU A 161 -9.68 -8.44 21.81
C LEU A 161 -8.40 -9.24 21.64
N ALA A 162 -8.18 -10.29 22.40
CA ALA A 162 -7.06 -11.20 22.16
C ALA A 162 -7.44 -12.23 21.09
N VAL A 163 -6.80 -12.17 19.93
CA VAL A 163 -6.93 -13.21 18.88
C VAL A 163 -5.62 -13.96 18.77
N ALA A 164 -5.69 -15.28 18.75
CA ALA A 164 -4.56 -16.12 18.39
C ALA A 164 -4.25 -15.95 16.89
N TRP A 165 -3.15 -15.27 16.58
CA TRP A 165 -2.58 -15.29 15.23
C TRP A 165 -1.47 -16.35 15.18
N PRO A 166 -1.34 -17.09 14.07
CA PRO A 166 -0.23 -18.02 13.93
C PRO A 166 1.08 -17.25 14.02
N ALA A 167 2.01 -17.70 14.87
CA ALA A 167 3.35 -17.16 14.88
C ALA A 167 4.02 -17.48 13.54
N VAL A 168 4.45 -16.42 12.84
CA VAL A 168 5.16 -16.54 11.56
C VAL A 168 6.55 -15.97 11.77
N ASP A 169 7.56 -16.84 11.70
CA ASP A 169 8.94 -16.42 11.68
C ASP A 169 9.32 -15.81 10.33
N GLU A 170 10.52 -15.25 10.25
CA GLU A 170 10.99 -14.62 9.02
C GLU A 170 11.10 -15.62 7.86
N ALA A 171 11.58 -16.84 8.12
CA ALA A 171 11.79 -17.86 7.10
C ALA A 171 10.48 -18.29 6.43
N ALA A 172 9.42 -18.48 7.23
CA ALA A 172 8.09 -18.81 6.75
C ALA A 172 7.48 -17.66 5.94
N LEU A 173 7.61 -16.41 6.42
CA LEU A 173 7.14 -15.25 5.64
C LEU A 173 7.91 -15.13 4.32
N ARG A 174 9.23 -15.32 4.33
CA ARG A 174 10.06 -15.31 3.11
C ARG A 174 9.60 -16.38 2.12
N ALA A 175 9.30 -17.60 2.57
CA ALA A 175 8.79 -18.66 1.72
C ALA A 175 7.44 -18.30 1.06
N LEU A 176 6.55 -17.62 1.79
CA LEU A 176 5.30 -17.09 1.22
C LEU A 176 5.57 -16.04 0.15
N VAL A 177 6.48 -15.09 0.41
CA VAL A 177 6.85 -14.03 -0.54
C VAL A 177 7.44 -14.63 -1.82
N GLU A 178 8.38 -15.56 -1.71
CA GLU A 178 9.00 -16.23 -2.87
C GLU A 178 7.96 -17.00 -3.71
N ARG A 179 6.98 -17.63 -3.06
CA ARG A 179 5.87 -18.30 -3.75
C ARG A 179 5.03 -17.31 -4.55
N GLU A 180 4.67 -16.18 -3.96
CA GLU A 180 3.86 -15.16 -4.64
C GLU A 180 4.63 -14.48 -5.79
N LEU A 181 5.92 -14.18 -5.59
CA LEU A 181 6.79 -13.68 -6.66
C LEU A 181 6.89 -14.69 -7.81
N ALA A 182 7.09 -15.97 -7.53
CA ALA A 182 7.15 -17.00 -8.58
C ALA A 182 5.83 -17.10 -9.36
N PHE A 183 4.69 -17.09 -8.66
CA PHE A 183 3.37 -17.13 -9.29
C PHE A 183 3.11 -15.91 -10.19
N LEU A 184 3.25 -14.70 -9.62
CA LEU A 184 3.01 -13.45 -10.35
C LEU A 184 4.00 -13.28 -11.50
N GLY A 185 5.26 -13.68 -11.32
CA GLY A 185 6.28 -13.63 -12.38
C GLY A 185 5.90 -14.46 -13.60
N VAL A 186 5.39 -15.68 -13.40
CA VAL A 186 4.90 -16.53 -14.50
C VAL A 186 3.69 -15.88 -15.19
N ALA A 187 2.72 -15.39 -14.42
CA ALA A 187 1.53 -14.76 -14.99
C ALA A 187 1.87 -13.49 -15.80
N LEU A 188 2.76 -12.64 -15.27
CA LEU A 188 3.20 -11.40 -15.92
C LEU A 188 4.06 -11.68 -17.17
N GLU A 189 4.94 -12.69 -17.14
CA GLU A 189 5.71 -13.07 -18.33
C GLU A 189 4.82 -13.61 -19.46
N GLY A 190 3.69 -14.23 -19.13
CA GLY A 190 2.67 -14.63 -20.11
C GLY A 190 2.07 -13.45 -20.89
N ALA A 191 2.09 -12.24 -20.33
CA ALA A 191 1.50 -11.04 -20.94
C ALA A 191 2.37 -10.33 -21.99
N ARG A 192 3.59 -10.82 -22.18
CA ARG A 192 4.56 -10.23 -23.10
C ARG A 192 4.11 -10.23 -24.54
N ASP A 193 4.66 -9.33 -25.33
CA ASP A 193 4.46 -9.26 -26.77
C ASP A 193 5.27 -10.33 -27.50
N ALA A 194 4.73 -11.56 -27.53
CA ALA A 194 5.41 -12.72 -28.12
C ALA A 194 4.93 -13.05 -29.55
N ASP A 195 3.75 -12.56 -29.94
CA ASP A 195 3.01 -13.05 -31.11
C ASP A 195 2.83 -11.97 -32.20
N GLY A 196 3.74 -10.97 -32.27
CA GLY A 196 3.78 -9.91 -33.30
C GLY A 196 4.84 -10.17 -34.37
N ALA A 197 4.84 -9.40 -35.47
CA ALA A 197 5.94 -9.45 -36.44
C ALA A 197 7.25 -8.92 -35.84
N GLN A 198 7.15 -8.07 -34.81
CA GLN A 198 8.26 -7.63 -33.97
C GLN A 198 7.98 -8.01 -32.52
N ALA A 199 8.47 -9.17 -32.07
CA ALA A 199 8.37 -9.55 -30.66
C ALA A 199 9.13 -8.55 -29.78
N THR A 200 8.47 -8.06 -28.73
CA THR A 200 9.05 -7.12 -27.76
C THR A 200 8.93 -7.65 -26.32
N SER A 201 9.59 -6.99 -25.39
CA SER A 201 9.48 -7.22 -23.94
C SER A 201 8.28 -6.52 -23.32
N PHE A 202 7.60 -5.63 -24.06
CA PHE A 202 6.40 -4.96 -23.58
C PHE A 202 5.29 -5.94 -23.27
N PHE A 203 4.47 -5.59 -22.28
CA PHE A 203 3.37 -6.41 -21.84
C PHE A 203 2.07 -5.98 -22.56
N THR A 204 1.91 -6.44 -23.81
CA THR A 204 0.83 -6.04 -24.72
C THR A 204 -0.43 -6.90 -24.62
N ARG A 205 -0.44 -7.93 -23.77
CA ARG A 205 -1.59 -8.82 -23.57
C ARG A 205 -2.11 -8.72 -22.14
N ARG A 206 -3.43 -8.69 -21.93
CA ARG A 206 -3.99 -9.00 -20.61
C ARG A 206 -4.16 -10.50 -20.50
N ILE A 207 -3.71 -11.07 -19.40
CA ILE A 207 -3.78 -12.51 -19.14
C ILE A 207 -4.81 -12.79 -18.07
N ASP A 208 -5.64 -13.81 -18.29
CA ASP A 208 -6.45 -14.39 -17.23
C ASP A 208 -5.51 -15.15 -16.27
N PRO A 209 -5.37 -14.71 -15.02
CA PRO A 209 -4.46 -15.34 -14.05
C PRO A 209 -4.82 -16.80 -13.73
N ALA A 210 -6.07 -17.23 -13.97
CA ALA A 210 -6.52 -18.58 -13.68
C ALA A 210 -6.17 -19.57 -14.81
N SER A 211 -6.45 -19.20 -16.05
CA SER A 211 -6.20 -20.06 -17.22
C SER A 211 -4.84 -19.82 -17.88
N GLY A 212 -4.21 -18.67 -17.62
CA GLY A 212 -3.04 -18.20 -18.35
C GLY A 212 -3.35 -17.76 -19.80
N ALA A 213 -4.62 -17.75 -20.20
CA ALA A 213 -5.03 -17.38 -21.54
C ALA A 213 -5.00 -15.86 -21.74
N ALA A 214 -4.66 -15.41 -22.95
CA ALA A 214 -4.81 -14.01 -23.33
C ALA A 214 -6.29 -13.64 -23.43
N VAL A 215 -6.67 -12.55 -22.78
CA VAL A 215 -8.03 -12.00 -22.77
C VAL A 215 -8.18 -11.01 -23.92
N ASP A 216 -7.28 -10.04 -24.02
CA ASP A 216 -7.21 -9.05 -25.09
C ASP A 216 -5.79 -8.45 -25.22
N ARG A 217 -5.62 -7.55 -26.18
CA ARG A 217 -4.41 -6.77 -26.38
C ARG A 217 -4.58 -5.32 -25.92
N VAL A 218 -3.50 -4.75 -25.41
CA VAL A 218 -3.42 -3.36 -24.93
C VAL A 218 -2.16 -2.69 -25.46
N ALA A 219 -2.25 -1.39 -25.66
CA ALA A 219 -1.07 -0.57 -25.92
C ALA A 219 -0.21 -0.51 -24.64
N ALA A 220 1.07 -0.79 -24.75
CA ALA A 220 1.95 -1.00 -23.61
C ALA A 220 3.26 -0.22 -23.72
N GLY A 221 3.95 -0.04 -22.59
CA GLY A 221 5.25 0.61 -22.54
C GLY A 221 6.03 0.10 -21.34
N HIS A 222 6.52 1.01 -20.49
CA HIS A 222 7.12 0.63 -19.21
C HIS A 222 6.10 -0.04 -18.27
N HIS A 223 6.54 -1.04 -17.51
CA HIS A 223 5.72 -1.75 -16.53
C HIS A 223 6.47 -1.90 -15.18
N PRO A 224 5.81 -1.69 -14.02
CA PRO A 224 6.45 -1.76 -12.68
C PRO A 224 7.15 -3.08 -12.34
N TYR A 225 6.76 -4.17 -13.02
CA TYR A 225 7.45 -5.47 -12.92
C TYR A 225 8.96 -5.35 -13.16
N PHE A 226 9.38 -4.52 -14.12
CA PHE A 226 10.80 -4.37 -14.44
C PHE A 226 11.55 -3.54 -13.40
N ASP A 227 10.89 -2.58 -12.74
CA ASP A 227 11.47 -1.88 -11.58
C ASP A 227 11.75 -2.87 -10.43
N ALA A 228 10.80 -3.78 -10.18
CA ALA A 228 10.94 -4.80 -9.16
C ALA A 228 12.03 -5.83 -9.48
N LEU A 229 12.13 -6.27 -10.74
CA LEU A 229 13.22 -7.11 -11.20
C LEU A 229 14.58 -6.44 -10.99
N LEU A 230 14.70 -5.15 -11.32
CA LEU A 230 15.94 -4.41 -11.11
C LEU A 230 16.30 -4.32 -9.61
N LEU A 231 15.33 -4.02 -8.74
CA LEU A 231 15.53 -4.03 -7.29
C LEU A 231 16.03 -5.40 -6.78
N LEU A 232 15.44 -6.49 -7.27
CA LEU A 232 15.86 -7.85 -6.92
C LEU A 232 17.29 -8.15 -7.40
N HIS A 233 17.65 -7.69 -8.60
CA HIS A 233 18.98 -7.85 -9.17
C HIS A 233 20.05 -7.10 -8.35
N GLU A 234 19.76 -5.87 -7.92
CA GLU A 234 20.67 -5.06 -7.08
C GLU A 234 21.03 -5.76 -5.76
N HIS A 235 20.08 -6.51 -5.19
CA HIS A 235 20.27 -7.20 -3.91
C HIS A 235 20.75 -8.66 -4.05
N SER A 236 20.38 -9.31 -5.15
CA SER A 236 20.70 -10.71 -5.43
C SER A 236 20.86 -10.87 -6.94
N PRO A 237 22.04 -10.56 -7.50
CA PRO A 237 22.27 -10.60 -8.94
C PRO A 237 21.99 -11.99 -9.52
N GLN A 238 21.09 -12.04 -10.51
CA GLN A 238 20.80 -13.24 -11.28
C GLN A 238 20.86 -12.93 -12.78
N PRO A 239 21.60 -13.71 -13.60
CA PRO A 239 21.79 -13.42 -15.02
C PRO A 239 20.50 -13.31 -15.84
N TRP A 240 19.50 -14.13 -15.51
CA TRP A 240 18.21 -14.08 -16.22
C TRP A 240 17.44 -12.79 -15.93
N ILE A 241 17.54 -12.24 -14.71
CA ILE A 241 16.91 -10.97 -14.35
C ILE A 241 17.55 -9.84 -15.14
N GLU A 242 18.88 -9.78 -15.17
CA GLU A 242 19.60 -8.77 -15.93
C GLU A 242 19.22 -8.83 -17.42
N THR A 243 19.20 -10.04 -17.99
CA THR A 243 18.80 -10.27 -19.38
C THR A 243 17.40 -9.72 -19.65
N ARG A 244 16.45 -9.94 -18.73
CA ARG A 244 15.07 -9.45 -18.86
C ARG A 244 14.97 -7.93 -18.77
N VAL A 245 15.63 -7.32 -17.78
CA VAL A 245 15.64 -5.86 -17.60
C VAL A 245 16.32 -5.18 -18.78
N ARG A 246 17.45 -5.72 -19.27
CA ARG A 246 18.17 -5.19 -20.43
C ARG A 246 17.33 -5.30 -21.71
N ALA A 247 16.59 -6.40 -21.91
CA ALA A 247 15.66 -6.52 -23.04
C ALA A 247 14.59 -5.41 -23.02
N GLN A 248 13.99 -5.15 -21.85
CA GLN A 248 13.05 -4.03 -21.66
C GLN A 248 13.69 -2.67 -21.96
N LEU A 249 14.91 -2.42 -21.51
CA LEU A 249 15.62 -1.18 -21.82
C LEU A 249 15.84 -1.01 -23.32
N VAL A 250 16.24 -2.08 -24.02
CA VAL A 250 16.46 -2.06 -25.48
C VAL A 250 15.16 -1.75 -26.22
N ASP A 251 14.04 -2.40 -25.86
CA ASP A 251 12.75 -2.16 -26.51
C ASP A 251 12.20 -0.76 -26.20
N LEU A 252 12.40 -0.24 -24.98
CA LEU A 252 12.10 1.16 -24.66
C LEU A 252 12.89 2.13 -25.55
N LEU A 253 14.19 1.90 -25.72
CA LEU A 253 15.05 2.75 -26.56
C LEU A 253 14.66 2.70 -28.04
N ARG A 254 14.25 1.53 -28.53
CA ARG A 254 13.95 1.28 -29.94
C ARG A 254 12.52 1.67 -30.33
N HIS A 255 11.55 1.27 -29.53
CA HIS A 255 10.12 1.35 -29.84
C HIS A 255 9.37 2.29 -28.88
N GLY A 256 9.72 2.22 -27.61
CA GLY A 256 9.02 2.92 -26.53
C GLY A 256 9.33 4.40 -26.38
N TRP A 257 10.26 4.98 -27.16
CA TRP A 257 10.65 6.39 -27.07
C TRP A 257 10.52 7.14 -28.39
N ASN A 258 9.85 8.29 -28.35
CA ASN A 258 9.72 9.15 -29.51
C ASN A 258 11.08 9.74 -29.90
N ALA A 259 11.50 9.52 -31.14
CA ALA A 259 12.79 10.01 -31.62
C ALA A 259 12.88 11.54 -31.61
N ARG A 260 11.79 12.26 -31.91
CA ARG A 260 11.80 13.72 -32.01
C ARG A 260 11.88 14.41 -30.67
N THR A 261 11.08 13.96 -29.70
CA THR A 261 10.94 14.65 -28.40
C THR A 261 11.74 13.99 -27.28
N GLY A 262 12.19 12.74 -27.47
CA GLY A 262 12.81 11.95 -26.41
C GLY A 262 11.82 11.45 -25.34
N LEU A 263 10.53 11.76 -25.47
CA LEU A 263 9.51 11.33 -24.51
C LEU A 263 9.12 9.86 -24.72
N PRO A 264 8.80 9.12 -23.64
CA PRO A 264 8.21 7.81 -23.75
C PRO A 264 6.86 7.82 -24.48
N GLN A 265 6.58 6.77 -25.23
CA GLN A 265 5.37 6.53 -26.01
C GLN A 265 4.93 5.07 -25.84
N LEU A 266 3.65 4.78 -26.11
CA LEU A 266 3.14 3.42 -26.06
C LEU A 266 3.43 2.68 -27.36
N TRP A 267 3.46 1.35 -27.28
CA TRP A 267 3.57 0.41 -28.37
C TRP A 267 2.27 -0.35 -28.53
N ASP A 268 1.75 -0.40 -29.75
CA ASP A 268 0.63 -1.24 -30.13
C ASP A 268 1.19 -2.56 -30.68
N GLY A 269 1.19 -3.62 -29.86
CA GLY A 269 1.71 -4.93 -30.28
C GLY A 269 0.81 -5.68 -31.25
N GLU A 270 -0.42 -5.22 -31.51
CA GLU A 270 -1.26 -5.80 -32.56
C GLU A 270 -0.86 -5.26 -33.93
N ARG A 271 -0.61 -3.95 -34.00
CA ARG A 271 -0.27 -3.25 -35.25
C ARG A 271 1.22 -3.04 -35.47
N ASP A 272 2.05 -3.46 -34.52
CA ASP A 272 3.50 -3.24 -34.48
C ASP A 272 3.90 -1.79 -34.76
N LEU A 273 3.23 -0.86 -34.08
CA LEU A 273 3.46 0.57 -34.26
C LEU A 273 3.51 1.35 -32.95
N ALA A 274 4.31 2.41 -32.95
CA ALA A 274 4.38 3.32 -31.84
C ALA A 274 3.24 4.35 -31.86
N LEU A 275 2.63 4.59 -30.70
CA LEU A 275 1.53 5.52 -30.49
C LEU A 275 2.06 6.82 -29.89
N ALA A 276 2.50 7.72 -30.76
CA ALA A 276 3.07 9.01 -30.38
C ALA A 276 2.00 10.08 -30.04
N ASP A 277 0.75 9.86 -30.42
CA ASP A 277 -0.37 10.80 -30.25
C ASP A 277 -1.13 10.62 -28.92
N ARG A 278 -0.92 9.49 -28.23
CA ARG A 278 -1.56 9.22 -26.93
C ARG A 278 -0.81 9.86 -25.78
N ALA A 279 -1.49 10.72 -25.02
CA ALA A 279 -0.91 11.38 -23.87
C ALA A 279 -0.62 10.39 -22.72
N LEU A 280 0.50 10.57 -22.01
CA LEU A 280 0.89 9.74 -20.86
C LEU A 280 1.83 10.47 -19.88
N ASP A 281 1.94 9.96 -18.66
CA ASP A 281 2.93 10.39 -17.66
C ASP A 281 4.30 9.75 -17.99
N PRO A 282 5.32 10.52 -18.39
CA PRO A 282 6.59 9.98 -18.86
C PRO A 282 7.49 9.46 -17.72
N ARG A 283 7.16 9.73 -16.45
CA ARG A 283 8.03 9.46 -15.29
C ARG A 283 8.42 8.00 -15.17
N GLY A 284 7.46 7.06 -15.28
CA GLY A 284 7.72 5.65 -15.01
C GLY A 284 8.85 5.11 -15.88
N ALA A 285 8.73 5.29 -17.20
CA ALA A 285 9.73 4.82 -18.16
C ALA A 285 11.08 5.54 -18.01
N LEU A 286 11.08 6.86 -17.76
CA LEU A 286 12.33 7.62 -17.60
C LEU A 286 13.03 7.27 -16.28
N ALA A 287 12.30 7.11 -15.19
CA ALA A 287 12.84 6.70 -13.88
C ALA A 287 13.45 5.30 -13.97
N PHE A 288 12.76 4.34 -14.58
CA PHE A 288 13.28 3.00 -14.84
C PHE A 288 14.58 3.03 -15.66
N ALA A 289 14.59 3.79 -16.76
CA ALA A 289 15.75 3.95 -17.61
C ALA A 289 16.95 4.57 -16.85
N MET A 290 16.70 5.56 -15.99
CA MET A 290 17.73 6.14 -15.11
C MET A 290 18.23 5.15 -14.06
N SER A 291 17.36 4.30 -13.51
CA SER A 291 17.75 3.21 -12.61
C SER A 291 18.62 2.19 -13.33
N CYS A 292 18.26 1.78 -14.55
CA CYS A 292 19.11 0.92 -15.37
C CYS A 292 20.50 1.52 -15.62
N ALA A 293 20.58 2.83 -15.88
CA ALA A 293 21.86 3.53 -16.08
C ALA A 293 22.79 3.48 -14.86
N ARG A 294 22.22 3.41 -13.65
CA ARG A 294 22.96 3.33 -12.39
C ARG A 294 23.33 1.90 -12.02
N SER A 295 22.41 0.97 -12.26
CA SER A 295 22.48 -0.37 -11.68
C SER A 295 22.97 -1.44 -12.64
N LEU A 296 22.94 -1.18 -13.96
CA LEU A 296 23.44 -2.10 -14.98
C LEU A 296 24.79 -1.65 -15.54
N GLU A 297 25.63 -2.63 -15.88
CA GLU A 297 26.82 -2.38 -16.69
C GLU A 297 26.43 -2.18 -18.16
N LEU A 298 26.20 -0.92 -18.53
CA LEU A 298 25.91 -0.53 -19.91
C LEU A 298 27.20 -0.34 -20.71
N SER A 299 27.22 -0.87 -21.93
CA SER A 299 28.27 -0.59 -22.90
C SER A 299 28.33 0.90 -23.25
N PRO A 300 29.48 1.43 -23.72
CA PRO A 300 29.59 2.83 -24.10
C PRO A 300 28.53 3.29 -25.12
N PRO A 301 28.17 2.51 -26.17
CA PRO A 301 27.09 2.87 -27.08
C PRO A 301 25.71 2.92 -26.43
N GLU A 302 25.36 1.94 -25.60
CA GLU A 302 24.08 1.93 -24.87
C GLU A 302 23.95 3.14 -23.96
N ARG A 303 25.01 3.44 -23.18
CA ARG A 303 25.06 4.61 -22.30
C ARG A 303 24.93 5.90 -23.10
N SER A 304 25.63 6.03 -24.22
CA SER A 304 25.55 7.22 -25.09
C SER A 304 24.13 7.43 -25.65
N ALA A 305 23.51 6.36 -26.18
CA ALA A 305 22.15 6.42 -26.69
C ALA A 305 21.16 6.85 -25.60
N LEU A 306 21.31 6.32 -24.39
CA LEU A 306 20.47 6.65 -23.24
C LEU A 306 20.61 8.12 -22.83
N LEU A 307 21.83 8.61 -22.69
CA LEU A 307 22.11 10.01 -22.34
C LEU A 307 21.60 11.00 -23.40
N GLN A 308 21.74 10.68 -24.69
CA GLN A 308 21.20 11.51 -25.77
C GLN A 308 19.68 11.66 -25.68
N ARG A 309 18.99 10.60 -25.26
CA ARG A 309 17.55 10.59 -25.10
C ARG A 309 17.12 11.32 -23.83
N PHE A 310 17.83 11.14 -22.71
CA PHE A 310 17.61 11.94 -21.50
C PHE A 310 17.77 13.43 -21.77
N ALA A 311 18.83 13.85 -22.47
CA ALA A 311 19.03 15.25 -22.85
C ALA A 311 17.88 15.79 -23.72
N ARG A 312 17.35 14.96 -24.63
CA ARG A 312 16.22 15.32 -25.48
C ARG A 312 14.92 15.43 -24.69
N ALA A 313 14.64 14.45 -23.82
CA ALA A 313 13.50 14.46 -22.92
C ALA A 313 13.52 15.67 -21.98
N ALA A 314 14.67 15.96 -21.35
CA ALA A 314 14.86 17.12 -20.48
C ALA A 314 14.56 18.43 -21.21
N ARG A 315 15.07 18.61 -22.44
CA ARG A 315 14.77 19.80 -23.26
C ARG A 315 13.28 19.92 -23.59
N THR A 316 12.63 18.83 -23.98
CA THR A 316 11.18 18.85 -24.28
C THR A 316 10.36 19.18 -23.04
N LEU A 317 10.64 18.52 -21.91
CA LEU A 317 9.94 18.77 -20.65
C LEU A 317 10.16 20.20 -20.16
N ARG A 318 11.39 20.73 -20.28
CA ARG A 318 11.71 22.12 -19.93
C ARG A 318 10.96 23.12 -20.81
N ALA A 319 10.84 22.84 -22.11
CA ALA A 319 10.06 23.66 -23.04
C ALA A 319 8.54 23.59 -22.79
N ALA A 320 8.07 22.57 -22.07
CA ALA A 320 6.66 22.43 -21.70
C ALA A 320 6.27 23.20 -20.43
N GLN A 321 7.20 23.93 -19.79
CA GLN A 321 6.86 24.81 -18.67
C GLN A 321 5.92 25.92 -19.15
N ALA A 322 4.81 26.11 -18.45
CA ALA A 322 3.88 27.20 -18.73
C ALA A 322 4.46 28.55 -18.24
N PRO A 323 3.95 29.69 -18.76
CA PRO A 323 4.44 31.02 -18.36
C PRO A 323 4.28 31.35 -16.87
N ASP A 324 3.33 30.70 -16.19
CA ASP A 324 3.11 30.82 -14.74
C ASP A 324 4.11 30.00 -13.91
N GLY A 325 5.01 29.25 -14.56
CA GLY A 325 6.01 28.39 -13.92
C GLY A 325 5.57 26.95 -13.71
N THR A 326 4.30 26.60 -13.94
CA THR A 326 3.80 25.23 -13.78
C THR A 326 4.32 24.29 -14.88
N TRP A 327 4.39 22.99 -14.57
CA TRP A 327 4.67 21.96 -15.57
C TRP A 327 3.51 20.98 -15.71
N PRO A 328 3.21 20.51 -16.93
CA PRO A 328 2.28 19.41 -17.13
C PRO A 328 2.87 18.09 -16.65
N ALA A 329 2.04 17.28 -16.00
CA ALA A 329 2.41 15.91 -15.62
C ALA A 329 2.15 14.89 -16.73
N VAL A 330 1.33 15.25 -17.72
CA VAL A 330 0.92 14.38 -18.83
C VAL A 330 1.17 15.14 -20.12
N LEU A 331 1.92 14.52 -21.05
CA LEU A 331 2.27 15.12 -22.34
C LEU A 331 1.96 14.16 -23.47
N VAL A 332 1.73 14.71 -24.66
CA VAL A 332 1.63 13.97 -25.92
C VAL A 332 3.05 13.70 -26.44
N PRO A 333 3.53 12.44 -26.50
CA PRO A 333 4.93 12.14 -26.79
C PRO A 333 5.40 12.68 -28.14
N GLY A 334 4.55 12.64 -29.15
CA GLY A 334 4.87 13.06 -30.50
C GLY A 334 5.16 14.55 -30.57
N SER A 335 4.39 15.39 -29.89
CA SER A 335 4.46 16.85 -29.97
C SER A 335 5.15 17.51 -28.79
N GLY A 336 5.25 16.83 -27.64
CA GLY A 336 5.69 17.41 -26.37
C GLY A 336 4.67 18.38 -25.77
N GLN A 337 3.44 18.44 -26.29
CA GLN A 337 2.41 19.36 -25.80
C GLN A 337 1.72 18.80 -24.54
N PRO A 338 1.31 19.67 -23.60
CA PRO A 338 0.54 19.27 -22.43
C PRO A 338 -0.81 18.66 -22.83
N ALA A 339 -1.27 17.67 -22.06
CA ALA A 339 -2.66 17.22 -22.12
C ALA A 339 -3.56 18.15 -21.29
N ALA A 340 -4.78 18.42 -21.77
CA ALA A 340 -5.71 19.39 -21.18
C ALA A 340 -6.23 19.03 -19.77
N GLU A 341 -5.91 17.85 -19.25
CA GLU A 341 -6.55 17.25 -18.06
C GLU A 341 -5.55 16.85 -16.96
N ALA A 342 -4.31 17.33 -16.99
CA ALA A 342 -3.31 16.97 -15.98
C ALA A 342 -3.54 17.75 -14.66
N PRO A 343 -3.70 17.08 -13.51
CA PRO A 343 -3.92 17.76 -12.24
C PRO A 343 -2.66 18.52 -11.81
N GLN A 344 -2.82 19.81 -11.46
CA GLN A 344 -1.73 20.73 -11.09
C GLN A 344 -0.89 20.23 -9.90
N ILE A 345 -1.46 19.41 -9.03
CA ILE A 345 -0.77 18.78 -7.89
C ILE A 345 0.41 17.89 -8.28
N ARG A 346 0.56 17.58 -9.58
CA ARG A 346 1.67 16.80 -10.11
C ARG A 346 2.73 17.66 -10.81
N ALA A 347 2.61 18.99 -10.81
CA ALA A 347 3.55 19.86 -11.52
C ALA A 347 4.99 19.75 -10.99
N LEU A 348 5.16 19.65 -9.66
CA LEU A 348 6.47 19.52 -9.04
C LEU A 348 7.19 18.21 -9.41
N ARG A 349 6.42 17.17 -9.73
CA ARG A 349 6.94 15.88 -10.23
C ARG A 349 7.70 16.04 -11.53
N THR A 350 7.18 16.82 -12.47
CA THR A 350 7.85 17.05 -13.75
C THR A 350 9.11 17.89 -13.55
N ALA A 351 9.07 18.89 -12.66
CA ALA A 351 10.26 19.68 -12.29
C ALA A 351 11.38 18.78 -11.74
N ARG A 352 11.03 17.89 -10.81
CA ARG A 352 11.94 16.85 -10.28
C ARG A 352 12.51 15.96 -11.38
N LEU A 353 11.67 15.47 -12.29
CA LEU A 353 12.11 14.62 -13.40
C LEU A 353 13.09 15.35 -14.33
N VAL A 354 12.84 16.63 -14.63
CA VAL A 354 13.79 17.46 -15.40
C VAL A 354 15.13 17.55 -14.68
N ALA A 355 15.13 17.85 -13.38
CA ALA A 355 16.34 17.92 -12.57
C ALA A 355 17.11 16.58 -12.53
N GLU A 356 16.40 15.45 -12.41
CA GLU A 356 17.00 14.10 -12.45
C GLU A 356 17.67 13.82 -13.80
N LEU A 357 17.02 14.18 -14.91
CA LEU A 357 17.57 14.00 -16.26
C LEU A 357 18.75 14.92 -16.56
N GLU A 358 18.67 16.19 -16.16
CA GLU A 358 19.79 17.16 -16.28
C GLU A 358 21.02 16.62 -15.55
N ARG A 359 20.85 16.17 -14.29
CA ARG A 359 21.92 15.55 -13.51
C ARG A 359 22.46 14.29 -14.16
N ALA A 360 21.59 13.41 -14.67
CA ALA A 360 22.01 12.19 -15.37
C ALA A 360 22.86 12.50 -16.60
N CYS A 361 22.63 13.64 -17.26
CA CYS A 361 23.40 14.15 -18.38
C CYS A 361 24.64 14.96 -17.99
N GLY A 362 24.96 15.07 -16.70
CA GLY A 362 26.09 15.86 -16.20
C GLY A 362 25.87 17.38 -16.23
N ALA A 363 24.62 17.84 -16.38
CA ALA A 363 24.27 19.24 -16.24
C ALA A 363 23.85 19.56 -14.81
N GLU A 364 24.12 20.79 -14.36
CA GLU A 364 23.61 21.29 -13.09
C GLU A 364 22.08 21.42 -13.17
N PRO A 365 21.33 20.80 -12.24
CA PRO A 365 19.88 20.90 -12.20
C PRO A 365 19.40 22.36 -12.08
N ASN A 366 18.47 22.78 -12.94
CA ASN A 366 17.94 24.13 -12.88
C ASN A 366 16.98 24.34 -11.69
N ALA A 367 17.53 24.70 -10.54
CA ALA A 367 16.77 25.01 -9.34
C ALA A 367 15.79 26.17 -9.53
N GLU A 368 16.15 27.21 -10.30
CA GLU A 368 15.32 28.41 -10.48
C GLU A 368 13.98 28.07 -11.15
N ALA A 369 14.01 27.27 -12.22
CA ALA A 369 12.79 26.88 -12.90
C ALA A 369 11.91 25.97 -12.01
N ALA A 370 12.52 25.07 -11.24
CA ALA A 370 11.80 24.25 -10.26
C ALA A 370 11.18 25.09 -9.13
N LEU A 371 11.86 26.16 -8.69
CA LEU A 371 11.36 27.09 -7.68
C LEU A 371 10.19 27.92 -8.21
N ALA A 372 10.21 28.32 -9.49
CA ALA A 372 9.07 28.99 -10.12
C ALA A 372 7.82 28.10 -10.09
N CYS A 373 7.98 26.79 -10.36
CA CYS A 373 6.89 25.83 -10.20
C CYS A 373 6.40 25.74 -8.76
N LEU A 374 7.31 25.60 -7.77
CA LEU A 374 6.90 25.58 -6.36
C LEU A 374 6.13 26.85 -5.96
N ALA A 375 6.57 28.02 -6.42
CA ALA A 375 5.92 29.30 -6.13
C ALA A 375 4.53 29.45 -6.77
N SER A 376 4.29 28.78 -7.90
CA SER A 376 2.99 28.77 -8.59
C SER A 376 1.95 27.85 -7.93
N LEU A 377 2.39 26.96 -7.02
CA LEU A 377 1.48 26.09 -6.29
C LEU A 377 0.82 26.88 -5.17
N GLU A 378 -0.42 27.31 -5.38
CA GLU A 378 -1.31 27.82 -4.32
C GLU A 378 -1.65 26.66 -3.37
N LEU A 379 -0.76 26.40 -2.41
CA LEU A 379 -0.96 25.35 -1.42
C LEU A 379 -1.58 25.94 -0.17
N GLU A 380 -2.90 25.94 -0.17
CA GLU A 380 -3.60 25.93 1.09
C GLU A 380 -3.54 24.50 1.64
N TRP A 381 -2.85 24.32 2.77
CA TRP A 381 -2.75 23.04 3.49
C TRP A 381 -4.09 22.69 4.16
N HIS A 382 -5.14 22.59 3.35
CA HIS A 382 -6.49 22.33 3.79
C HIS A 382 -6.67 20.85 4.13
N TRP A 383 -7.33 20.61 5.25
CA TRP A 383 -7.94 19.34 5.56
C TRP A 383 -9.36 19.37 4.97
N PRO A 384 -9.67 18.66 3.88
CA PRO A 384 -11.00 18.65 3.29
C PRO A 384 -12.02 17.81 4.09
N GLY A 385 -11.53 16.94 4.97
CA GLY A 385 -12.33 16.09 5.84
C GLY A 385 -13.06 16.81 6.97
N THR A 386 -14.14 16.19 7.41
CA THR A 386 -14.88 16.52 8.64
C THR A 386 -14.57 15.48 9.71
N PRO A 387 -14.81 15.74 11.00
CA PRO A 387 -14.61 14.70 12.02
C PRO A 387 -15.43 13.42 11.78
N GLU A 388 -16.60 13.51 11.14
CA GLU A 388 -17.47 12.38 10.82
C GLU A 388 -17.13 11.68 9.49
N ARG A 389 -16.40 12.40 8.63
CA ARG A 389 -15.82 11.91 7.38
C ARG A 389 -14.40 12.43 7.30
N PRO A 390 -13.48 11.87 8.10
CA PRO A 390 -12.08 12.26 8.05
C PRO A 390 -11.59 11.85 6.68
N ASP A 391 -11.58 12.81 5.75
CA ASP A 391 -10.92 12.75 4.46
C ASP A 391 -9.62 13.53 4.62
N PRO A 392 -8.54 12.81 4.90
CA PRO A 392 -7.27 13.47 5.00
C PRO A 392 -6.74 13.49 3.57
N GLY A 393 -6.86 14.64 2.88
CA GLY A 393 -6.21 14.93 1.59
C GLY A 393 -4.68 14.90 1.64
N PHE A 394 -4.11 14.07 2.52
CA PHE A 394 -2.72 13.89 2.88
C PHE A 394 -1.89 13.31 1.75
N ASP A 395 -2.43 12.35 1.00
CA ASP A 395 -1.66 11.66 -0.05
C ASP A 395 -1.33 12.59 -1.23
N ASP A 396 -2.28 13.45 -1.55
CA ASP A 396 -2.24 14.37 -2.67
C ASP A 396 -1.28 15.53 -2.39
N ALA A 397 -1.46 16.27 -1.30
CA ALA A 397 -0.62 17.43 -1.02
C ALA A 397 0.75 17.06 -0.42
N PHE A 398 0.81 16.21 0.61
CA PHE A 398 2.11 15.83 1.20
C PHE A 398 2.75 14.64 0.49
N GLY A 399 1.99 13.58 0.28
CA GLY A 399 2.49 12.35 -0.32
C GLY A 399 3.07 12.56 -1.71
N LEU A 400 2.54 13.51 -2.50
CA LEU A 400 3.11 13.88 -3.81
C LEU A 400 4.08 15.03 -3.72
N LEU A 401 3.60 16.22 -3.36
CA LEU A 401 4.43 17.43 -3.45
C LEU A 401 5.56 17.39 -2.42
N GLY A 402 5.29 16.87 -1.22
CA GLY A 402 6.34 16.66 -0.22
C GLY A 402 7.42 15.68 -0.70
N ALA A 403 7.05 14.56 -1.33
CA ALA A 403 8.01 13.62 -1.90
C ALA A 403 8.89 14.26 -2.97
N ASP A 404 8.26 15.01 -3.88
CA ASP A 404 8.94 15.65 -5.00
C ASP A 404 9.82 16.82 -4.51
N ALA A 405 9.37 17.57 -3.51
CA ALA A 405 10.17 18.61 -2.85
C ALA A 405 11.38 18.02 -2.10
N ALA A 406 11.22 16.95 -1.34
CA ALA A 406 12.33 16.29 -0.65
C ALA A 406 13.38 15.79 -1.65
N ALA A 407 12.94 15.23 -2.78
CA ALA A 407 13.84 14.81 -3.85
C ALA A 407 14.55 16.01 -4.51
N LEU A 408 13.82 17.08 -4.84
CA LEU A 408 14.38 18.30 -5.41
C LEU A 408 15.38 18.97 -4.46
N ALA A 409 15.12 18.98 -3.15
CA ALA A 409 16.06 19.48 -2.15
C ALA A 409 17.40 18.73 -2.21
N ARG A 410 17.37 17.39 -2.29
CA ARG A 410 18.58 16.56 -2.43
C ARG A 410 19.29 16.74 -3.77
N LEU A 411 18.53 16.96 -4.84
CA LEU A 411 19.07 17.10 -6.20
C LEU A 411 19.71 18.47 -6.45
N THR A 412 19.09 19.53 -5.93
CA THR A 412 19.44 20.93 -6.24
C THR A 412 20.18 21.63 -5.11
N GLY A 413 20.10 21.10 -3.87
CA GLY A 413 20.58 21.79 -2.67
C GLY A 413 19.75 23.02 -2.28
N ALA A 414 18.67 23.35 -3.01
CA ALA A 414 17.93 24.57 -2.77
C ALA A 414 17.10 24.48 -1.48
N ALA A 415 17.43 25.35 -0.52
CA ALA A 415 16.81 25.42 0.80
C ALA A 415 15.27 25.55 0.80
N PRO A 416 14.61 26.26 -0.14
CA PRO A 416 13.15 26.37 -0.14
C PRO A 416 12.43 25.03 -0.27
N PHE A 417 12.96 24.06 -1.04
CA PHE A 417 12.35 22.73 -1.14
C PHE A 417 12.45 21.95 0.16
N ALA A 418 13.61 22.00 0.82
CA ALA A 418 13.81 21.35 2.12
C ALA A 418 12.91 21.96 3.19
N ARG A 419 12.78 23.30 3.18
CA ARG A 419 11.87 24.03 4.08
C ARG A 419 10.42 23.61 3.84
N PHE A 420 9.96 23.64 2.58
CA PHE A 420 8.62 23.22 2.20
C PHE A 420 8.30 21.79 2.68
N PHE A 421 9.22 20.85 2.42
CA PHE A 421 9.03 19.46 2.85
C PHE A 421 8.94 19.33 4.38
N ARG A 422 9.82 20.01 5.13
CA ARG A 422 9.80 19.94 6.61
C ARG A 422 8.58 20.62 7.21
N GLU A 423 8.15 21.75 6.67
CA GLU A 423 6.93 22.44 7.10
C GLU A 423 5.70 21.57 6.83
N ALA A 424 5.64 20.93 5.66
CA ALA A 424 4.62 19.95 5.35
C ALA A 424 4.69 18.78 6.33
N ALA A 425 5.84 18.12 6.48
CA ALA A 425 6.01 16.96 7.35
C ALA A 425 5.56 17.25 8.79
N ALA A 426 5.95 18.40 9.37
CA ALA A 426 5.53 18.80 10.70
C ALA A 426 4.00 19.00 10.79
N ARG A 427 3.41 19.68 9.80
CA ARG A 427 1.96 19.90 9.75
C ARG A 427 1.18 18.60 9.60
N TYR A 428 1.64 17.69 8.75
CA TYR A 428 0.97 16.41 8.50
C TYR A 428 1.17 15.41 9.63
N GLU A 429 2.33 15.39 10.28
CA GLU A 429 2.54 14.60 11.51
C GLU A 429 1.54 15.03 12.59
N GLU A 430 1.35 16.34 12.79
CA GLU A 430 0.33 16.89 13.68
C GLU A 430 -1.09 16.49 13.25
N LEU A 431 -1.42 16.64 11.97
CA LEU A 431 -2.75 16.28 11.45
C LEU A 431 -3.03 14.77 11.56
N TRP A 432 -2.02 13.91 11.40
CA TRP A 432 -2.17 12.47 11.64
C TRP A 432 -2.39 12.14 13.10
N LEU A 433 -1.66 12.79 14.01
CA LEU A 433 -1.86 12.63 15.44
C LEU A 433 -3.27 13.08 15.84
N ARG A 434 -3.71 14.25 15.38
CA ARG A 434 -5.07 14.76 15.60
C ARG A 434 -6.14 13.89 14.95
N SER A 435 -5.91 13.42 13.72
CA SER A 435 -6.80 12.47 13.04
C SER A 435 -6.90 11.18 13.84
N ARG A 436 -5.79 10.63 14.31
CA ARG A 436 -5.76 9.46 15.20
C ARG A 436 -6.51 9.71 16.50
N GLU A 437 -6.31 10.85 17.15
CA GLU A 437 -7.03 11.25 18.38
C GLU A 437 -8.53 11.40 18.12
N ALA A 438 -8.92 11.88 16.95
CA ALA A 438 -10.31 11.90 16.47
C ALA A 438 -10.78 10.53 15.90
N GLY A 439 -9.90 9.52 15.89
CA GLY A 439 -10.13 8.16 15.37
C GLY A 439 -10.30 8.04 13.85
N GLY A 440 -9.83 8.99 13.06
CA GLY A 440 -9.83 8.90 11.61
C GLY A 440 -9.02 7.72 11.07
N SER A 441 -9.46 7.19 9.93
CA SER A 441 -8.78 6.11 9.22
C SER A 441 -7.85 6.58 8.14
N ASN A 442 -6.84 5.75 7.86
CA ASN A 442 -5.92 5.98 6.77
C ASN A 442 -6.46 5.37 5.48
N ALA A 443 -6.46 6.18 4.42
CA ALA A 443 -6.64 5.64 3.08
C ALA A 443 -5.34 4.91 2.66
N PRO A 444 -5.44 3.81 1.87
CA PRO A 444 -4.26 3.04 1.44
C PRO A 444 -3.16 3.88 0.76
N ASP A 445 -3.57 4.80 -0.08
CA ASP A 445 -2.69 5.70 -0.84
C ASP A 445 -1.74 6.53 0.08
N GLN A 446 -2.19 6.89 1.28
CA GLN A 446 -1.43 7.64 2.30
C GLN A 446 -0.17 6.92 2.81
N VAL A 447 -0.01 5.61 2.57
CA VAL A 447 1.24 4.89 2.88
C VAL A 447 2.45 5.63 2.30
N ARG A 448 2.33 6.23 1.12
CA ARG A 448 3.43 6.99 0.52
C ARG A 448 3.92 8.12 1.44
N ALA A 449 2.99 8.87 2.02
CA ALA A 449 3.30 9.97 2.91
C ALA A 449 3.94 9.49 4.23
N MET A 450 3.51 8.33 4.75
CA MET A 450 4.09 7.73 5.97
C MET A 450 5.53 7.30 5.76
N LEU A 451 5.83 6.69 4.61
CA LEU A 451 7.19 6.32 4.25
C LEU A 451 8.11 7.55 4.22
N LEU A 452 7.64 8.68 3.70
CA LEU A 452 8.41 9.94 3.71
C LEU A 452 8.70 10.45 5.11
N LEU A 453 7.73 10.37 6.04
CA LEU A 453 7.98 10.75 7.43
C LEU A 453 9.05 9.87 8.08
N LEU A 454 8.97 8.55 7.87
CA LEU A 454 9.96 7.60 8.40
C LEU A 454 11.36 7.88 7.85
N ASP A 455 11.47 8.29 6.59
CA ASP A 455 12.75 8.58 5.93
C ASP A 455 13.35 9.95 6.30
N ASP A 456 12.53 10.88 6.83
CA ASP A 456 12.95 12.22 7.26
C ASP A 456 13.35 12.32 8.75
N ALA A 457 13.20 11.25 9.53
CA ALA A 457 13.46 11.32 10.96
C ALA A 457 14.91 11.73 11.28
N SER A 458 15.08 12.93 11.84
CA SER A 458 16.38 13.56 12.10
C SER A 458 17.15 12.97 13.28
N ASP A 459 16.41 12.34 14.21
CA ASP A 459 16.93 11.75 15.43
C ASP A 459 16.11 10.51 15.83
N GLU A 460 16.65 9.76 16.79
CA GLU A 460 16.10 8.48 17.25
C GLU A 460 14.72 8.62 17.91
N GLU A 461 14.45 9.74 18.59
CA GLU A 461 13.18 9.98 19.26
C GLU A 461 12.06 10.26 18.25
N ALA A 462 12.34 11.14 17.28
CA ALA A 462 11.47 11.41 16.14
C ALA A 462 11.22 10.14 15.34
N ARG A 463 12.27 9.33 15.13
CA ARG A 463 12.16 8.03 14.44
C ARG A 463 11.23 7.09 15.18
N ALA A 464 11.43 6.90 16.49
CA ALA A 464 10.58 6.03 17.30
C ALA A 464 9.12 6.51 17.34
N ARG A 465 8.89 7.84 17.44
CA ARG A 465 7.53 8.41 17.39
C ARG A 465 6.85 8.16 16.04
N ARG A 466 7.55 8.41 14.93
CA ARG A 466 7.02 8.19 13.57
C ARG A 466 6.84 6.71 13.25
N ALA A 467 7.73 5.84 13.72
CA ALA A 467 7.58 4.38 13.61
C ALA A 467 6.33 3.88 14.35
N ARG A 468 6.05 4.41 15.55
CA ARG A 468 4.80 4.12 16.29
C ARG A 468 3.55 4.62 15.54
N LEU A 469 3.62 5.80 14.92
CA LEU A 469 2.53 6.33 14.10
C LEU A 469 2.28 5.49 12.85
N ALA A 470 3.35 5.06 12.18
CA ALA A 470 3.27 4.21 11.00
C ALA A 470 2.80 2.79 11.35
N LEU A 471 3.19 2.23 12.50
CA LEU A 471 2.66 0.95 13.01
C LEU A 471 1.15 1.04 13.30
N TRP A 472 0.70 2.15 13.89
CA TRP A 472 -0.74 2.40 14.06
C TRP A 472 -1.46 2.40 12.72
N SER A 473 -0.88 3.06 11.72
CA SER A 473 -1.45 3.14 10.38
C SER A 473 -1.48 1.80 9.67
N PHE A 474 -0.44 0.98 9.85
CA PHE A 474 -0.39 -0.38 9.33
C PHE A 474 -1.51 -1.25 9.91
N ARG A 475 -1.72 -1.20 11.23
CA ARG A 475 -2.83 -1.89 11.90
C ARG A 475 -4.17 -1.42 11.35
N ASP A 476 -4.31 -0.12 11.16
CA ASP A 476 -5.53 0.44 10.61
C ASP A 476 -5.81 -0.02 9.18
N LEU A 477 -4.81 0.03 8.31
CA LEU A 477 -4.92 -0.49 6.95
C LEU A 477 -5.30 -1.96 6.97
N ALA A 478 -4.64 -2.80 7.77
CA ALA A 478 -4.99 -4.22 7.88
C ALA A 478 -6.47 -4.42 8.27
N ARG A 479 -6.98 -3.63 9.21
CA ARG A 479 -8.37 -3.70 9.67
C ARG A 479 -9.36 -3.20 8.62
N THR A 480 -9.09 -2.06 7.99
CA THR A 480 -10.03 -1.39 7.09
C THR A 480 -10.05 -2.01 5.69
N THR A 481 -8.94 -2.64 5.27
CA THR A 481 -8.78 -3.24 3.93
C THR A 481 -9.18 -4.71 3.85
N GLN A 482 -9.40 -5.39 4.98
CA GLN A 482 -9.91 -6.77 4.97
C GLN A 482 -11.38 -6.78 4.53
N LEU A 483 -11.75 -7.63 3.59
CA LEU A 483 -13.11 -7.86 3.10
C LEU A 483 -13.82 -8.92 3.95
N ALA A 484 -15.13 -9.05 3.81
CA ALA A 484 -15.95 -10.02 4.57
C ALA A 484 -15.61 -11.51 4.32
N ASP A 485 -14.82 -11.80 3.28
CA ASP A 485 -14.29 -13.15 3.00
C ASP A 485 -12.84 -13.33 3.46
N GLY A 486 -12.27 -12.34 4.14
CA GLY A 486 -10.93 -12.34 4.71
C GLY A 486 -9.83 -11.92 3.76
N ARG A 487 -10.15 -11.65 2.50
CA ARG A 487 -9.20 -11.10 1.54
C ARG A 487 -8.85 -9.67 1.91
N PHE A 488 -7.60 -9.28 1.73
CA PHE A 488 -7.18 -7.89 1.83
C PHE A 488 -7.22 -7.23 0.45
N ALA A 489 -7.58 -5.95 0.38
CA ALA A 489 -7.60 -5.17 -0.85
C ALA A 489 -7.33 -3.69 -0.55
N ASP A 490 -6.53 -3.02 -1.37
CA ASP A 490 -6.32 -1.57 -1.27
C ASP A 490 -7.59 -0.82 -1.67
N VAL A 491 -8.46 -0.60 -0.69
CA VAL A 491 -9.78 0.01 -0.84
C VAL A 491 -9.93 1.10 0.21
N THR A 492 -10.54 2.22 -0.18
CA THR A 492 -10.92 3.25 0.77
C THR A 492 -12.08 2.76 1.63
N ALA A 493 -12.01 2.98 2.94
CA ALA A 493 -13.13 2.70 3.84
C ALA A 493 -14.05 3.93 3.95
N VAL A 494 -15.37 3.71 3.90
CA VAL A 494 -16.37 4.73 4.22
C VAL A 494 -17.22 4.23 5.37
N HIS A 495 -17.24 4.99 6.47
CA HIS A 495 -17.88 4.57 7.71
C HIS A 495 -17.43 3.17 8.14
N PHE A 496 -16.12 2.90 8.09
CA PHE A 496 -15.49 1.63 8.49
C PHE A 496 -15.68 0.46 7.51
N GLU A 497 -16.50 0.63 6.47
CA GLU A 497 -16.75 -0.41 5.48
C GLU A 497 -15.94 -0.17 4.21
N PRO A 498 -15.18 -1.17 3.71
CA PRO A 498 -14.58 -1.18 2.40
C PRO A 498 -15.58 -0.74 1.35
N ARG A 499 -15.27 0.36 0.65
CA ARG A 499 -16.03 0.76 -0.53
C ARG A 499 -15.26 0.33 -1.76
N LEU A 500 -15.77 -0.73 -2.33
CA LEU A 500 -15.40 -1.18 -3.66
C LEU A 500 -16.00 -0.20 -4.68
N HIS A 501 -15.20 0.20 -5.68
CA HIS A 501 -15.64 1.02 -6.83
C HIS A 501 -15.93 2.50 -6.52
N LEU A 502 -15.14 3.16 -5.67
CA LEU A 502 -15.22 4.62 -5.57
C LEU A 502 -14.73 5.28 -6.88
N PRO A 503 -15.37 6.39 -7.32
CA PRO A 503 -15.02 7.07 -8.57
C PRO A 503 -13.64 7.73 -8.56
N VAL A 504 -12.99 7.82 -7.39
CA VAL A 504 -11.71 8.53 -7.18
C VAL A 504 -10.56 7.63 -6.68
N GLY A 505 -10.74 6.31 -6.55
CA GLY A 505 -9.69 5.46 -5.97
C GLY A 505 -9.72 3.97 -6.34
N ASP A 506 -8.50 3.46 -6.50
CA ASP A 506 -7.94 2.11 -6.73
C ASP A 506 -8.83 0.86 -6.87
N LEU A 507 -8.33 -0.06 -7.70
CA LEU A 507 -9.04 -1.29 -8.08
C LEU A 507 -8.95 -2.38 -7.02
N GLN A 508 -9.98 -3.21 -7.05
CA GLN A 508 -10.14 -4.36 -6.17
C GLN A 508 -9.01 -5.38 -6.37
N GLY A 509 -8.41 -5.85 -5.28
CA GLY A 509 -7.86 -7.21 -5.29
C GLY A 509 -6.42 -7.41 -4.81
N VAL A 510 -5.73 -6.38 -4.34
CA VAL A 510 -4.30 -6.48 -4.00
C VAL A 510 -4.01 -5.66 -2.74
N PRO A 511 -3.27 -6.19 -1.75
CA PRO A 511 -2.86 -5.47 -0.55
C PRO A 511 -1.50 -4.78 -0.73
N PHE A 512 -1.31 -4.00 -1.81
CA PHE A 512 0.00 -3.43 -2.17
C PHE A 512 0.48 -2.45 -1.10
N HIS A 513 -0.38 -1.51 -0.69
CA HIS A 513 -0.07 -0.50 0.31
C HIS A 513 0.23 -1.12 1.68
N LEU A 514 -0.55 -2.14 2.07
CA LEU A 514 -0.32 -2.89 3.30
C LEU A 514 1.04 -3.60 3.28
N VAL A 515 1.35 -4.35 2.20
CA VAL A 515 2.63 -5.08 2.06
C VAL A 515 3.81 -4.11 2.08
N ARG A 516 3.70 -2.99 1.36
CA ARG A 516 4.75 -1.98 1.26
C ARG A 516 5.06 -1.29 2.57
N LEU A 517 4.03 -0.88 3.33
CA LEU A 517 4.24 -0.29 4.65
C LEU A 517 4.84 -1.30 5.63
N GLY A 518 4.37 -2.55 5.61
CA GLY A 518 4.90 -3.62 6.44
C GLY A 518 6.38 -3.92 6.14
N ALA A 519 6.77 -3.94 4.87
CA ALA A 519 8.17 -4.11 4.47
C ALA A 519 9.08 -3.02 5.08
N ARG A 520 8.67 -1.74 5.03
CA ARG A 520 9.42 -0.65 5.64
C ARG A 520 9.50 -0.77 7.16
N LEU A 521 8.39 -1.11 7.82
CA LEU A 521 8.33 -1.22 9.29
C LEU A 521 9.17 -2.39 9.83
N LEU A 522 9.32 -3.48 9.08
CA LEU A 522 10.21 -4.58 9.47
C LEU A 522 11.69 -4.18 9.51
N GLN A 523 12.08 -3.11 8.82
CA GLN A 523 13.43 -2.54 8.87
C GLN A 523 13.61 -1.53 10.03
N GLU A 524 12.53 -1.16 10.73
CA GLU A 524 12.58 -0.18 11.81
C GLU A 524 12.97 -0.85 13.13
N HIS A 525 14.24 -0.70 13.50
CA HIS A 525 14.83 -1.23 14.74
C HIS A 525 14.30 -0.57 16.02
N THR A 526 13.65 0.60 15.91
CA THR A 526 12.97 1.26 17.04
C THR A 526 11.72 0.50 17.49
N LEU A 527 11.23 -0.42 16.67
CA LEU A 527 10.13 -1.32 17.03
C LEU A 527 10.70 -2.56 17.73
N GLY A 528 10.06 -2.97 18.84
CA GLY A 528 10.44 -4.18 19.54
C GLY A 528 9.97 -5.46 18.85
N GLU A 529 10.52 -6.60 19.27
CA GLU A 529 10.26 -7.94 18.72
C GLU A 529 8.77 -8.30 18.60
N PHE A 530 7.96 -7.89 19.59
CA PHE A 530 6.52 -8.14 19.56
C PHE A 530 5.85 -7.47 18.35
N ALA A 531 6.21 -6.23 18.05
CA ALA A 531 5.67 -5.52 16.90
C ALA A 531 6.13 -6.17 15.59
N HIS A 532 7.37 -6.64 15.50
CA HIS A 532 7.84 -7.38 14.32
C HIS A 532 7.10 -8.71 14.14
N ALA A 533 6.84 -9.45 15.22
CA ALA A 533 6.03 -10.67 15.16
C ALA A 533 4.60 -10.40 14.68
N GLU A 534 3.97 -9.31 15.15
CA GLU A 534 2.66 -8.86 14.68
C GLU A 534 2.67 -8.53 13.18
N LEU A 535 3.65 -7.73 12.72
CA LEU A 535 3.80 -7.35 11.31
C LEU A 535 3.91 -8.61 10.43
N ARG A 536 4.77 -9.57 10.83
CA ARG A 536 4.95 -10.82 10.09
C ARG A 536 3.66 -11.63 10.03
N ALA A 537 2.92 -11.75 11.13
CA ALA A 537 1.65 -12.46 11.18
C ALA A 537 0.61 -11.83 10.24
N ILE A 538 0.45 -10.50 10.27
CA ILE A 538 -0.49 -9.77 9.40
C ILE A 538 -0.12 -9.91 7.92
N LEU A 539 1.16 -9.72 7.58
CA LEU A 539 1.64 -9.87 6.21
C LEU A 539 1.42 -11.30 5.70
N ALA A 540 1.73 -12.32 6.50
CA ALA A 540 1.51 -13.71 6.12
C ALA A 540 0.03 -14.00 5.82
N GLN A 541 -0.89 -13.49 6.64
CA GLN A 541 -2.33 -13.63 6.39
C GLN A 541 -2.76 -12.91 5.11
N ALA A 542 -2.25 -11.70 4.85
CA ALA A 542 -2.53 -10.98 3.61
C ALA A 542 -2.07 -11.76 2.37
N LEU A 543 -0.89 -12.40 2.43
CA LEU A 543 -0.36 -13.23 1.33
C LEU A 543 -1.14 -14.53 1.16
N LEU A 544 -1.49 -15.22 2.24
CA LEU A 544 -2.33 -16.43 2.18
C LEU A 544 -3.71 -16.15 1.58
N ALA A 545 -4.25 -14.96 1.83
CA ALA A 545 -5.54 -14.54 1.29
C ALA A 545 -5.51 -14.20 -0.23
N LEU A 546 -4.34 -14.20 -0.87
CA LEU A 546 -4.22 -14.05 -2.34
C LEU A 546 -4.57 -15.34 -3.09
N GLU A 547 -4.38 -16.51 -2.47
CA GLU A 547 -4.53 -17.82 -3.11
C GLU A 547 -5.92 -18.08 -3.73
N PRO A 548 -7.05 -17.71 -3.10
CA PRO A 548 -8.39 -17.86 -3.71
C PRO A 548 -8.62 -16.98 -4.94
N ARG A 549 -7.81 -15.92 -5.14
CA ARG A 549 -7.91 -15.04 -6.33
C ARG A 549 -7.35 -15.70 -7.59
N ARG A 550 -6.57 -16.79 -7.45
CA ARG A 550 -5.95 -17.49 -8.58
C ARG A 550 -6.93 -18.24 -9.48
N GLY A 551 -8.21 -18.39 -9.09
CA GLY A 551 -9.23 -19.14 -9.84
C GLY A 551 -10.52 -18.39 -10.17
N ARG A 552 -10.61 -17.10 -9.83
CA ARG A 552 -11.75 -16.24 -10.19
C ARG A 552 -11.21 -15.11 -11.05
N ALA A 553 -11.83 -14.87 -12.21
CA ALA A 553 -11.52 -13.73 -13.06
C ALA A 553 -11.37 -12.47 -12.19
N GLY A 554 -10.19 -11.86 -12.19
CA GLY A 554 -9.90 -10.67 -11.39
C GLY A 554 -8.70 -10.78 -10.44
N PHE A 555 -7.50 -11.01 -10.99
CA PHE A 555 -6.45 -10.03 -10.71
C PHE A 555 -6.84 -8.77 -11.50
N GLY A 556 -7.63 -7.92 -10.84
CA GLY A 556 -8.29 -6.72 -11.36
C GLY A 556 -9.43 -6.96 -12.36
N ASN A 557 -10.62 -6.51 -12.01
CA ASN A 557 -11.69 -6.30 -12.98
C ASN A 557 -11.32 -5.09 -13.85
N GLY A 558 -10.74 -5.31 -15.04
CA GLY A 558 -10.53 -4.26 -16.05
C GLY A 558 -9.09 -4.12 -16.55
N ALA A 559 -8.85 -3.13 -17.41
CA ALA A 559 -7.54 -2.86 -18.03
C ALA A 559 -6.41 -2.60 -17.00
N ALA A 560 -6.76 -2.37 -15.75
CA ALA A 560 -5.84 -2.00 -14.70
C ALA A 560 -5.35 -3.17 -13.81
N GLY A 561 -5.99 -4.35 -13.87
CA GLY A 561 -5.54 -5.54 -13.12
C GLY A 561 -4.13 -6.03 -13.45
N PHE A 562 -3.66 -5.66 -14.64
CA PHE A 562 -2.32 -5.97 -15.11
C PHE A 562 -1.24 -5.10 -14.46
N ALA A 563 -1.47 -3.78 -14.39
CA ALA A 563 -0.59 -2.85 -13.68
C ALA A 563 -0.56 -3.12 -12.17
N ASP A 564 -1.69 -3.57 -11.61
CA ASP A 564 -1.81 -3.93 -10.19
C ASP A 564 -0.97 -5.15 -9.82
N GLY A 565 -0.92 -6.17 -10.70
CA GLY A 565 -0.02 -7.32 -10.55
C GLY A 565 1.45 -6.90 -10.54
N GLY A 566 1.84 -5.93 -11.37
CA GLY A 566 3.17 -5.34 -11.36
C GLY A 566 3.51 -4.61 -10.06
N ARG A 567 2.57 -3.81 -9.53
CA ARG A 567 2.76 -3.10 -8.25
C ARG A 567 2.85 -4.07 -7.07
N LEU A 568 1.98 -5.09 -7.01
CA LEU A 568 2.09 -6.13 -5.98
C LEU A 568 3.46 -6.82 -6.05
N PHE A 569 3.90 -7.20 -7.25
CA PHE A 569 5.21 -7.81 -7.46
C PHE A 569 6.33 -6.89 -6.92
N GLN A 570 6.23 -5.58 -7.15
CA GLN A 570 7.15 -4.61 -6.57
C GLN A 570 7.13 -4.60 -5.03
N ALA A 571 5.95 -4.51 -4.39
CA ALA A 571 5.87 -4.53 -2.93
C ALA A 571 6.39 -5.85 -2.32
N LEU A 572 6.17 -6.98 -3.01
CA LEU A 572 6.74 -8.28 -2.62
C LEU A 572 8.26 -8.32 -2.77
N ALA A 573 8.81 -7.70 -3.80
CA ALA A 573 10.26 -7.57 -3.97
C ALA A 573 10.86 -6.70 -2.84
N GLU A 574 10.22 -5.58 -2.50
CA GLU A 574 10.59 -4.72 -1.37
C GLU A 574 10.53 -5.49 -0.04
N LEU A 575 9.48 -6.28 0.18
CA LEU A 575 9.35 -7.14 1.36
C LEU A 575 10.45 -8.20 1.41
N ARG A 576 10.72 -8.90 0.29
CA ARG A 576 11.79 -9.91 0.19
C ARG A 576 13.16 -9.35 0.59
N VAL A 577 13.46 -8.13 0.16
CA VAL A 577 14.72 -7.43 0.47
C VAL A 577 14.80 -7.01 1.94
N SER A 578 13.66 -6.73 2.55
CA SER A 578 13.54 -6.26 3.94
C SER A 578 13.68 -7.38 4.97
N LEU A 579 13.28 -8.60 4.62
CA LEU A 579 13.58 -9.80 5.40
C LEU A 579 15.08 -10.09 5.22
N ARG A 580 15.90 -10.09 6.28
CA ARG A 580 17.35 -10.34 6.21
C ARG A 580 17.87 -11.25 7.30
#